data_AF-A0A3S9VY58-F1
#
_entry.id   AF-A0A3S9VY58-F1
#
_cell.length_a   1.000
_cell.length_b   1.000
_cell.length_c   1.000
_cell.angle_alpha   90.00
_cell.angle_beta   90.00
_cell.angle_gamma   90.00
#
_symmetry.space_group_name_H-M   'P 1'
#
loop_
_entity.id
_entity.type
_entity.pdbx_description
1 polymer ?
#
loop_
_entity_poly.entity_id
_entity_poly.type
_entity_poly.pdbx_seq_one_letter_code
_entity_poly.pdbx_strand_id
1 'polypeptide(L)'
;MKTDIILAGVGGQGILSIAAALGSAALNNNLYMKQAETHGMSQRGGDVQSFMRISDKPIFSDLIAKGTADIILSVEPMEALRYLPYLKKGGYVVTNATPFINIPNYPEVETLMATLKALPHQVIIDADSIAKEAAGNVRASNFVMLGAASPFIEIPFEYLEKGITAIFERKGADVVEMNLKALRAGREFAQNYIK
;
A
#
# COMPACT_ATOMS: atom_id res chain seq x y z
N MET A 1 5.58 4.50 18.88
CA MET A 1 5.40 3.85 17.57
C MET A 1 4.45 4.70 16.76
N LYS A 2 4.85 5.14 15.57
CA LYS A 2 3.96 5.91 14.69
C LYS A 2 4.36 5.68 13.24
N THR A 3 3.38 5.39 12.39
CA THR A 3 3.58 5.34 10.95
C THR A 3 2.51 6.16 10.24
N ASP A 4 2.96 7.19 9.52
CA ASP A 4 2.19 8.00 8.58
C ASP A 4 2.36 7.41 7.16
N ILE A 5 1.27 6.91 6.60
CA ILE A 5 1.20 6.18 5.33
C ILE A 5 0.37 6.99 4.34
N ILE A 6 0.93 7.22 3.15
CA ILE A 6 0.14 7.64 1.98
C ILE A 6 -0.23 6.37 1.21
N LEU A 7 -1.52 6.04 1.17
CA LEU A 7 -2.04 5.04 0.25
C LEU A 7 -2.44 5.74 -1.05
N ALA A 8 -1.96 5.26 -2.19
CA ALA A 8 -2.18 5.88 -3.48
C ALA A 8 -2.46 4.85 -4.59
N GLY A 9 -3.16 5.28 -5.62
CA GLY A 9 -3.39 4.50 -6.83
C GLY A 9 -4.68 4.90 -7.53
N VAL A 10 -5.23 3.99 -8.32
CA VAL A 10 -6.44 4.22 -9.13
C VAL A 10 -7.60 3.37 -8.62
N GLY A 11 -8.81 3.94 -8.65
CA GLY A 11 -10.03 3.28 -8.21
C GLY A 11 -10.25 1.92 -8.90
N GLY A 12 -10.33 0.86 -8.11
CA GLY A 12 -10.45 -0.53 -8.57
C GLY A 12 -9.28 -1.44 -8.21
N GLN A 13 -8.14 -0.88 -7.77
CA GLN A 13 -6.91 -1.64 -7.48
C GLN A 13 -6.79 -2.12 -6.02
N GLY A 14 -7.86 -2.07 -5.23
CA GLY A 14 -7.88 -2.65 -3.88
C GLY A 14 -7.29 -1.79 -2.76
N ILE A 15 -7.08 -0.48 -2.97
CA ILE A 15 -6.59 0.48 -1.96
C ILE A 15 -7.46 0.46 -0.70
N LEU A 16 -8.79 0.45 -0.86
CA LEU A 16 -9.72 0.36 0.27
C LEU A 16 -9.57 -0.94 1.05
N SER A 17 -9.24 -2.05 0.38
CA SER A 17 -9.00 -3.32 1.06
C SER A 17 -7.69 -3.30 1.86
N ILE A 18 -6.66 -2.60 1.35
CA ILE A 18 -5.43 -2.34 2.09
C ILE A 18 -5.71 -1.48 3.32
N ALA A 19 -6.41 -0.35 3.15
CA ALA A 19 -6.77 0.57 4.23
C ALA A 19 -7.60 -0.13 5.31
N ALA A 20 -8.60 -0.93 4.90
CA ALA A 20 -9.41 -1.70 5.81
C ALA A 20 -8.55 -2.71 6.59
N ALA A 21 -7.66 -3.46 5.93
CA ALA A 21 -6.78 -4.45 6.57
C ALA A 21 -5.83 -3.81 7.59
N LEU A 22 -5.21 -2.69 7.23
CA LEU A 22 -4.39 -1.90 8.16
C LEU A 22 -5.22 -1.38 9.33
N GLY A 23 -6.45 -0.95 9.08
CA GLY A 23 -7.33 -0.41 10.11
C GLY A 23 -7.77 -1.48 11.10
N SER A 24 -8.17 -2.64 10.59
CA SER A 24 -8.47 -3.80 11.42
C SER A 24 -7.24 -4.28 12.19
N ALA A 25 -6.07 -4.30 11.56
CA ALA A 25 -4.80 -4.63 12.23
C ALA A 25 -4.50 -3.67 13.39
N ALA A 26 -4.73 -2.37 13.21
CA ALA A 26 -4.50 -1.37 14.25
C ALA A 26 -5.52 -1.50 15.40
N LEU A 27 -6.82 -1.45 15.09
CA LEU A 27 -7.89 -1.41 16.09
C LEU A 27 -7.97 -2.68 16.93
N ASN A 28 -7.79 -3.85 16.30
CA ASN A 28 -7.83 -5.13 17.02
C ASN A 28 -6.63 -5.33 17.96
N ASN A 29 -5.60 -4.49 17.86
CA ASN A 29 -4.41 -4.55 18.70
C ASN A 29 -4.23 -3.30 19.57
N ASN A 30 -5.34 -2.62 19.90
CA ASN A 30 -5.39 -1.44 20.79
C ASN A 30 -4.50 -0.28 20.34
N LEU A 31 -4.31 -0.12 19.03
CA LEU A 31 -3.60 1.02 18.44
C LEU A 31 -4.59 2.10 18.02
N TYR A 32 -4.11 3.34 17.98
CA TYR A 32 -4.84 4.46 17.42
C TYR A 32 -4.67 4.47 15.92
N MET A 33 -5.77 4.71 15.21
CA MET A 33 -5.74 5.00 13.78
C MET A 33 -6.58 6.23 13.43
N LYS A 34 -6.13 6.97 12.42
CA LYS A 34 -6.96 7.96 11.71
C LYS A 34 -6.75 7.81 10.21
N GLN A 35 -7.82 8.06 9.47
CA GLN A 35 -7.82 7.98 8.02
C GLN A 35 -8.54 9.22 7.45
N ALA A 36 -7.93 9.86 6.45
CA ALA A 36 -8.58 10.85 5.60
C ALA A 36 -8.44 10.43 4.15
N GLU A 37 -9.57 10.13 3.51
CA GLU A 37 -9.62 9.58 2.17
C GLU A 37 -10.22 10.57 1.18
N THR A 38 -9.58 10.66 0.01
CA THR A 38 -10.03 11.45 -1.12
C THR A 38 -10.20 10.54 -2.32
N HIS A 39 -11.38 10.58 -2.92
CA HIS A 39 -11.67 9.96 -4.20
C HIS A 39 -11.82 11.06 -5.26
N GLY A 40 -11.20 10.87 -6.42
CA GLY A 40 -11.52 11.65 -7.59
C GLY A 40 -13.01 11.52 -7.96
N MET A 41 -13.52 12.44 -8.80
CA MET A 41 -14.93 12.48 -9.19
C MET A 41 -15.44 11.21 -9.91
N SER A 42 -14.55 10.28 -10.26
CA SER A 42 -14.88 8.98 -10.84
C SER A 42 -14.64 7.85 -9.84
N GLN A 43 -15.68 7.06 -9.57
CA GLN A 43 -15.61 5.89 -8.68
C GLN A 43 -14.69 4.76 -9.19
N ARG A 44 -14.37 4.73 -10.50
CA ARG A 44 -13.39 3.83 -11.11
C ARG A 44 -12.53 4.59 -12.11
N GLY A 45 -11.22 4.29 -12.13
CA GLY A 45 -10.29 5.03 -13.00
C GLY A 45 -9.94 6.44 -12.52
N GLY A 46 -10.60 6.97 -11.49
CA GLY A 46 -10.16 8.17 -10.80
C GLY A 46 -8.97 7.86 -9.88
N ASP A 47 -8.17 8.89 -9.59
CA ASP A 47 -7.16 8.80 -8.56
C ASP A 47 -7.83 8.61 -7.19
N VAL A 48 -7.18 7.80 -6.36
CA VAL A 48 -7.61 7.50 -5.00
C VAL A 48 -6.41 7.68 -4.10
N GLN A 49 -6.61 8.47 -3.05
CA GLN A 49 -5.60 8.74 -2.06
C GLN A 49 -6.19 8.64 -0.66
N SER A 50 -5.43 8.06 0.25
CA SER A 50 -5.80 7.99 1.66
C SER A 50 -4.59 8.30 2.54
N PHE A 51 -4.73 9.29 3.41
CA PHE A 51 -3.80 9.53 4.51
C PHE A 51 -4.19 8.57 5.61
N MET A 52 -3.26 7.70 5.99
CA MET A 52 -3.48 6.73 7.03
C MET A 52 -2.41 6.87 8.10
N ARG A 53 -2.83 6.97 9.35
CA ARG A 53 -1.95 7.10 10.49
C ARG A 53 -2.21 5.96 11.46
N ILE A 54 -1.15 5.29 11.90
CA ILE A 54 -1.19 4.26 12.94
C ILE A 54 -0.23 4.68 14.05
N SER A 55 -0.65 4.56 15.31
CA SER A 55 0.12 5.06 16.46
C SER A 55 -0.21 4.29 17.74
N ASP A 56 0.79 4.13 18.62
CA ASP A 56 0.60 3.66 20.00
C ASP A 56 0.08 4.77 20.94
N LYS A 57 0.00 6.01 20.45
CA LYS A 57 -0.51 7.19 21.15
C LYS A 57 -1.68 7.84 20.40
N PRO A 58 -2.56 8.60 21.09
CA PRO A 58 -3.66 9.32 20.45
C PRO A 58 -3.22 10.16 19.25
N ILE A 59 -4.02 10.10 18.18
CA ILE A 59 -3.80 10.86 16.94
C ILE A 59 -4.77 12.04 16.91
N PHE A 60 -4.26 13.26 16.87
CA PHE A 60 -5.10 14.47 16.92
C PHE A 60 -5.60 14.93 15.55
N SER A 61 -4.85 14.70 14.47
CA SER A 61 -5.22 15.06 13.09
C SER A 61 -5.06 13.85 12.15
N ASP A 62 -5.98 13.72 11.21
CA ASP A 62 -6.00 12.72 10.14
C ASP A 62 -5.11 13.10 8.93
N LEU A 63 -4.90 14.40 8.67
CA LEU A 63 -4.09 14.87 7.55
C LEU A 63 -2.58 14.71 7.77
N ILE A 64 -1.87 14.25 6.74
CA ILE A 64 -0.41 14.15 6.71
C ILE A 64 0.19 15.40 6.05
N ALA A 65 1.15 16.03 6.71
CA ALA A 65 1.81 17.22 6.20
C ALA A 65 2.87 16.86 5.14
N LYS A 66 3.22 17.84 4.30
CA LYS A 66 4.31 17.66 3.33
C LYS A 66 5.63 17.37 4.05
N GLY A 67 6.41 16.45 3.52
CA GLY A 67 7.69 16.03 4.10
C GLY A 67 7.60 15.26 5.43
N THR A 68 6.43 14.71 5.80
CA THR A 68 6.26 13.98 7.08
C THR A 68 5.80 12.53 6.95
N ALA A 69 5.40 12.07 5.76
CA ALA A 69 4.98 10.67 5.57
C ALA A 69 6.19 9.72 5.70
N ASP A 70 6.00 8.63 6.42
CA ASP A 70 7.02 7.59 6.60
C ASP A 70 7.12 6.71 5.34
N ILE A 71 5.98 6.44 4.71
CA ILE A 71 5.87 5.59 3.53
C ILE A 71 4.80 6.09 2.57
N ILE A 72 5.09 5.99 1.26
CA ILE A 72 4.10 6.00 0.19
C ILE A 72 3.93 4.56 -0.27
N LEU A 73 2.73 4.00 -0.11
CA LEU A 73 2.32 2.71 -0.63
C LEU A 73 1.38 2.96 -1.81
N SER A 74 1.87 2.72 -3.02
CA SER A 74 1.12 2.98 -4.25
C SER A 74 0.93 1.74 -5.10
N VAL A 75 -0.32 1.39 -5.38
CA VAL A 75 -0.66 0.29 -6.30
C VAL A 75 -0.53 0.70 -7.78
N GLU A 76 -0.10 1.93 -8.05
CA GLU A 76 0.11 2.51 -9.37
C GLU A 76 1.36 3.44 -9.36
N PRO A 77 2.31 3.28 -10.29
CA PRO A 77 3.62 3.94 -10.20
C PRO A 77 3.62 5.46 -10.45
N MET A 78 2.71 6.01 -11.27
CA MET A 78 2.55 7.47 -11.42
C MET A 78 1.96 8.11 -10.18
N GLU A 79 0.98 7.46 -9.54
CA GLU A 79 0.41 7.93 -8.28
C GLU A 79 1.49 7.95 -7.17
N ALA A 80 2.45 7.03 -7.18
CA ALA A 80 3.59 7.08 -6.25
C ALA A 80 4.38 8.39 -6.38
N LEU A 81 4.68 8.80 -7.61
CA LEU A 81 5.39 10.04 -7.91
C LEU A 81 4.58 11.28 -7.54
N ARG A 82 3.26 11.26 -7.76
CA ARG A 82 2.36 12.39 -7.43
C ARG A 82 2.45 12.78 -5.95
N TYR A 83 2.61 11.81 -5.06
CA TYR A 83 2.63 12.04 -3.62
C TYR A 83 4.03 12.18 -3.01
N LEU A 84 5.10 12.16 -3.80
CA LEU A 84 6.47 12.38 -3.32
C LEU A 84 6.66 13.63 -2.44
N PRO A 85 6.00 14.78 -2.67
CA PRO A 85 6.13 15.94 -1.77
C PRO A 85 5.69 15.69 -0.32
N TYR A 86 4.95 14.60 -0.04
CA TYR A 86 4.58 14.20 1.31
C TYR A 86 5.63 13.36 2.01
N LEU A 87 6.52 12.70 1.27
CA LEU A 87 7.51 11.79 1.83
C LEU A 87 8.57 12.52 2.65
N LYS A 88 8.81 12.06 3.87
CA LYS A 88 9.89 12.58 4.71
C LYS A 88 11.26 12.21 4.14
N LYS A 89 12.30 12.91 4.57
CA LYS A 89 13.69 12.48 4.31
C LYS A 89 13.91 11.11 4.96
N GLY A 90 14.33 10.12 4.17
CA GLY A 90 14.50 8.75 4.64
C GLY A 90 13.21 7.91 4.68
N GLY A 91 12.08 8.44 4.20
CA GLY A 91 10.87 7.65 3.97
C GLY A 91 11.02 6.74 2.75
N TYR A 92 10.16 5.73 2.66
CA TYR A 92 10.17 4.74 1.57
C TYR A 92 9.02 4.93 0.59
N VAL A 93 9.29 4.67 -0.70
CA VAL A 93 8.25 4.46 -1.72
C VAL A 93 8.12 2.97 -2.00
N VAL A 94 6.94 2.40 -1.84
CA VAL A 94 6.64 1.02 -2.24
C VAL A 94 5.59 1.08 -3.32
N THR A 95 5.93 0.65 -4.54
CA THR A 95 5.02 0.79 -5.68
C THR A 95 4.98 -0.41 -6.61
N ASN A 96 3.79 -0.68 -7.16
CA ASN A 96 3.63 -1.68 -8.21
C ASN A 96 4.36 -1.22 -9.49
N ALA A 97 5.00 -2.13 -10.20
CA ALA A 97 5.67 -1.87 -11.46
C ALA A 97 4.69 -1.73 -12.63
N THR A 98 3.50 -2.32 -12.52
CA THR A 98 2.49 -2.31 -13.59
C THR A 98 1.74 -0.97 -13.62
N PRO A 99 1.86 -0.18 -14.69
CA PRO A 99 1.11 1.07 -14.84
C PRO A 99 -0.37 0.82 -15.15
N PHE A 100 -1.24 1.70 -14.67
CA PHE A 100 -2.66 1.72 -15.06
C PHE A 100 -2.92 2.87 -16.04
N ILE A 101 -2.70 2.62 -17.33
CA ILE A 101 -2.80 3.65 -18.37
C ILE A 101 -4.26 3.87 -18.75
N ASN A 102 -4.91 4.84 -18.11
CA ASN A 102 -6.32 5.16 -18.32
C ASN A 102 -6.60 6.64 -18.62
N ILE A 103 -5.55 7.42 -18.85
CA ILE A 103 -5.62 8.83 -19.25
C ILE A 103 -4.81 9.05 -20.53
N PRO A 104 -5.21 9.99 -21.42
CA PRO A 104 -4.51 10.24 -22.68
C PRO A 104 -3.09 10.78 -22.51
N ASN A 105 -2.82 11.48 -21.39
CA ASN A 105 -1.56 12.14 -21.08
C ASN A 105 -0.75 11.40 -20.02
N TYR A 106 -0.88 10.07 -19.96
CA TYR A 106 -0.09 9.25 -19.04
C TYR A 106 1.40 9.40 -19.42
N PRO A 107 2.30 9.61 -18.44
CA PRO A 107 3.73 9.79 -18.71
C PRO A 107 4.34 8.54 -19.36
N GLU A 108 5.41 8.72 -20.13
CA GLU A 108 6.16 7.59 -20.69
C GLU A 108 6.63 6.65 -19.57
N VAL A 109 6.36 5.35 -19.72
CA VAL A 109 6.62 4.33 -18.70
C VAL A 109 8.11 4.23 -18.40
N GLU A 110 8.97 4.33 -19.41
CA GLU A 110 10.42 4.31 -19.27
C GLU A 110 10.91 5.47 -18.38
N THR A 111 10.48 6.69 -18.67
CA THR A 111 10.81 7.90 -17.89
C THR A 111 10.29 7.81 -16.46
N LEU A 112 9.06 7.33 -16.29
CA LEU A 112 8.43 7.11 -14.99
C LEU A 112 9.22 6.12 -14.13
N MET A 113 9.56 4.96 -14.69
CA MET A 113 10.32 3.92 -13.99
C MET A 113 11.75 4.35 -13.71
N ALA A 114 12.39 5.10 -14.62
CA ALA A 114 13.70 5.69 -14.36
C ALA A 114 13.66 6.67 -13.18
N THR A 115 12.62 7.50 -13.10
CA THR A 115 12.41 8.43 -11.98
C THR A 115 12.23 7.70 -10.66
N LEU A 116 11.42 6.65 -10.63
CA LEU A 116 11.22 5.82 -9.43
C LEU A 116 12.52 5.13 -9.00
N LYS A 117 13.27 4.53 -9.94
CA LYS A 117 14.55 3.85 -9.65
C LYS A 117 15.64 4.79 -9.16
N ALA A 118 15.57 6.08 -9.50
CA ALA A 118 16.49 7.10 -9.00
C ALA A 118 16.22 7.51 -7.54
N LEU A 119 15.08 7.13 -6.95
CA LEU A 119 14.78 7.40 -5.55
C LEU A 119 15.71 6.57 -4.65
N PRO A 120 16.25 7.16 -3.57
CA PRO A 120 17.21 6.46 -2.73
C PRO A 120 16.59 5.30 -1.94
N HIS A 121 15.29 5.36 -1.63
CA HIS A 121 14.59 4.42 -0.76
C HIS A 121 13.28 4.02 -1.43
N GLN A 122 13.33 2.94 -2.19
CA GLN A 122 12.18 2.45 -2.95
C GLN A 122 12.13 0.93 -2.99
N VAL A 123 10.93 0.39 -3.16
CA VAL A 123 10.65 -0.99 -3.53
C VAL A 123 9.67 -0.97 -4.70
N ILE A 124 10.17 -1.24 -5.91
CA ILE A 124 9.38 -1.43 -7.12
C ILE A 124 9.18 -2.93 -7.32
N ILE A 125 7.93 -3.37 -7.35
CA ILE A 125 7.55 -4.78 -7.33
C ILE A 125 6.52 -5.07 -8.43
N ASP A 126 6.67 -6.17 -9.18
CA ASP A 126 5.59 -6.68 -10.05
C ASP A 126 4.60 -7.48 -9.18
N ALA A 127 3.68 -6.75 -8.56
CA ALA A 127 2.74 -7.34 -7.61
C ALA A 127 1.72 -8.26 -8.28
N ASP A 128 1.44 -8.05 -9.57
CA ASP A 128 0.46 -8.82 -10.32
C ASP A 128 1.00 -10.22 -10.65
N SER A 129 2.24 -10.31 -11.11
CA SER A 129 2.92 -11.58 -11.36
C SER A 129 3.08 -12.37 -10.07
N ILE A 130 3.54 -11.73 -8.98
CA ILE A 130 3.70 -12.39 -7.68
C ILE A 130 2.36 -12.87 -7.12
N ALA A 131 1.28 -12.09 -7.26
CA ALA A 131 -0.05 -12.51 -6.81
C ALA A 131 -0.56 -13.73 -7.61
N LYS A 132 -0.31 -13.75 -8.92
CA LYS A 132 -0.66 -14.89 -9.77
C LYS A 132 0.12 -16.15 -9.37
N GLU A 133 1.41 -16.03 -9.09
CA GLU A 133 2.28 -17.16 -8.75
C GLU A 133 2.02 -17.68 -7.33
N ALA A 134 1.99 -16.80 -6.33
CA ALA A 134 1.89 -17.20 -4.92
C ALA A 134 0.45 -17.50 -4.47
N ALA A 135 -0.53 -16.77 -5.03
CA ALA A 135 -1.92 -16.84 -4.59
C ALA A 135 -2.88 -17.37 -5.68
N GLY A 136 -2.38 -17.65 -6.89
CA GLY A 136 -3.20 -18.14 -8.01
C GLY A 136 -4.15 -17.10 -8.60
N ASN A 137 -4.08 -15.83 -8.15
CA ASN A 137 -5.06 -14.82 -8.54
C ASN A 137 -4.47 -13.41 -8.49
N VAL A 138 -4.42 -12.74 -9.65
CA VAL A 138 -3.94 -11.35 -9.80
C VAL A 138 -4.73 -10.37 -8.92
N ARG A 139 -6.00 -10.67 -8.58
CA ARG A 139 -6.82 -9.81 -7.70
C ARG A 139 -6.25 -9.68 -6.28
N ALA A 140 -5.29 -10.51 -5.88
CA ALA A 140 -4.61 -10.42 -4.60
C ALA A 140 -3.36 -9.50 -4.63
N SER A 141 -3.07 -8.83 -5.76
CA SER A 141 -1.87 -7.96 -5.90
C SER A 141 -1.85 -6.79 -4.92
N ASN A 142 -3.01 -6.29 -4.51
CA ASN A 142 -3.12 -5.29 -3.44
C ASN A 142 -2.53 -5.80 -2.10
N PHE A 143 -2.62 -7.09 -1.80
CA PHE A 143 -2.01 -7.66 -0.60
C PHE A 143 -0.55 -8.02 -0.77
N VAL A 144 -0.09 -8.33 -1.99
CA VAL A 144 1.35 -8.33 -2.30
C VAL A 144 1.95 -6.95 -2.01
N MET A 145 1.28 -5.88 -2.45
CA MET A 145 1.70 -4.51 -2.18
C MET A 145 1.73 -4.18 -0.68
N LEU A 146 0.71 -4.55 0.10
CA LEU A 146 0.73 -4.39 1.56
C LEU A 146 1.85 -5.21 2.21
N GLY A 147 2.10 -6.42 1.69
CA GLY A 147 3.19 -7.27 2.13
C GLY A 147 4.55 -6.61 1.95
N ALA A 148 4.79 -6.06 0.76
CA ALA A 148 6.01 -5.34 0.42
C ALA A 148 6.21 -4.07 1.25
N ALA A 149 5.11 -3.41 1.64
CA ALA A 149 5.15 -2.25 2.54
C ALA A 149 5.38 -2.60 4.00
N SER A 150 5.06 -3.83 4.43
CA SER A 150 5.06 -4.22 5.84
C SER A 150 6.38 -4.01 6.60
N PRO A 151 7.60 -4.10 6.01
CA PRO A 151 8.84 -3.80 6.72
C PRO A 151 8.95 -2.35 7.19
N PHE A 152 8.18 -1.44 6.59
CA PHE A 152 8.23 0.01 6.84
C PHE A 152 7.05 0.51 7.68
N ILE A 153 6.15 -0.40 8.08
CA ILE A 153 5.01 -0.11 8.94
C ILE A 153 5.37 -0.64 10.32
N GLU A 154 5.40 0.23 11.33
CA GLU A 154 5.96 -0.10 12.65
C GLU A 154 5.07 -1.02 13.51
N ILE A 155 4.24 -1.88 12.92
CA ILE A 155 3.43 -2.87 13.67
C ILE A 155 3.93 -4.30 13.43
N PRO A 156 3.73 -5.22 14.38
CA PRO A 156 4.01 -6.63 14.15
C PRO A 156 3.31 -7.16 12.90
N PHE A 157 4.04 -7.89 12.05
CA PHE A 157 3.48 -8.43 10.80
C PHE A 157 2.26 -9.33 11.01
N GLU A 158 2.24 -10.08 12.11
CA GLU A 158 1.09 -10.89 12.49
C GLU A 158 -0.21 -10.07 12.68
N TYR A 159 -0.10 -8.77 12.99
CA TYR A 159 -1.27 -7.89 13.09
C TYR A 159 -1.88 -7.67 11.71
N LEU A 160 -1.07 -7.59 10.65
CA LEU A 160 -1.55 -7.50 9.27
C LEU A 160 -2.26 -8.79 8.85
N GLU A 161 -1.70 -9.96 9.20
CA GLU A 161 -2.34 -11.25 8.91
C GLU A 161 -3.70 -11.37 9.62
N LYS A 162 -3.77 -11.00 10.90
CA LYS A 162 -5.02 -10.93 11.66
C LYS A 162 -6.02 -9.92 11.07
N GLY A 163 -5.54 -8.75 10.63
CA GLY A 163 -6.36 -7.72 9.98
C GLY A 163 -6.98 -8.19 8.68
N ILE A 164 -6.21 -8.87 7.81
CA ILE A 164 -6.76 -9.50 6.60
C ILE A 164 -7.80 -10.56 6.96
N THR A 165 -7.48 -11.42 7.95
CA THR A 165 -8.38 -12.50 8.38
C THR A 165 -9.72 -11.95 8.83
N ALA A 166 -9.73 -10.94 9.71
CA ALA A 166 -10.96 -10.33 10.23
C ALA A 166 -11.88 -9.72 9.15
N ILE A 167 -11.32 -9.22 8.05
CA ILE A 167 -12.11 -8.57 6.98
C ILE A 167 -12.63 -9.57 5.97
N PHE A 168 -11.91 -10.67 5.77
CA PHE A 168 -12.22 -11.67 4.74
C PHE A 168 -12.79 -12.97 5.30
N GLU A 169 -12.87 -13.16 6.63
CA GLU A 169 -13.40 -14.39 7.27
C GLU A 169 -14.78 -14.76 6.73
N ARG A 170 -15.66 -13.76 6.51
CA ARG A 170 -17.02 -13.96 6.01
C ARG A 170 -17.07 -14.38 4.54
N LYS A 171 -15.97 -14.22 3.80
CA LYS A 171 -15.84 -14.63 2.40
C LYS A 171 -15.30 -16.05 2.24
N GLY A 172 -14.96 -16.73 3.34
CA GLY A 172 -14.48 -18.11 3.36
C GLY A 172 -12.97 -18.25 3.51
N ALA A 173 -12.55 -19.41 4.02
CA ALA A 173 -11.16 -19.72 4.36
C ALA A 173 -10.21 -19.62 3.15
N ASP A 174 -10.65 -20.05 1.97
CA ASP A 174 -9.84 -19.99 0.75
C ASP A 174 -9.48 -18.55 0.36
N VAL A 175 -10.42 -17.62 0.54
CA VAL A 175 -10.20 -16.19 0.26
C VAL A 175 -9.22 -15.59 1.27
N VAL A 176 -9.32 -15.97 2.55
CA VAL A 176 -8.36 -15.53 3.57
C VAL A 176 -6.97 -16.05 3.23
N GLU A 177 -6.83 -17.36 2.99
CA GLU A 177 -5.55 -17.99 2.72
C GLU A 177 -4.88 -17.44 1.44
N MET A 178 -5.67 -17.20 0.38
CA MET A 178 -5.19 -16.53 -0.83
C MET A 178 -4.55 -15.17 -0.54
N ASN A 179 -5.23 -14.32 0.24
CA ASN A 179 -4.72 -12.99 0.59
C ASN A 179 -3.51 -13.05 1.54
N LEU A 180 -3.48 -14.02 2.46
CA LEU A 180 -2.32 -14.23 3.35
C LEU A 180 -1.08 -14.70 2.58
N LYS A 181 -1.24 -15.59 1.58
CA LYS A 181 -0.13 -15.98 0.69
C LYS A 181 0.41 -14.79 -0.09
N ALA A 182 -0.46 -13.96 -0.64
CA ALA A 182 -0.08 -12.72 -1.32
C ALA A 182 0.68 -11.77 -0.38
N LEU A 183 0.17 -11.54 0.84
CA LEU A 183 0.84 -10.72 1.86
C LEU A 183 2.25 -11.22 2.19
N ARG A 184 2.40 -12.52 2.42
CA ARG A 184 3.71 -13.13 2.76
C ARG A 184 4.70 -13.01 1.60
N ALA A 185 4.27 -13.29 0.37
CA ALA A 185 5.11 -13.19 -0.83
C ALA A 185 5.61 -11.75 -1.06
N GLY A 186 4.73 -10.75 -0.87
CA GLY A 186 5.12 -9.34 -0.95
C GLY A 186 6.19 -8.96 0.07
N ARG A 187 6.04 -9.43 1.32
CA ARG A 187 7.03 -9.17 2.37
C ARG A 187 8.37 -9.81 2.05
N GLU A 188 8.37 -11.06 1.61
CA GLU A 188 9.58 -11.78 1.23
C GLU A 188 10.33 -11.06 0.11
N PHE A 189 9.60 -10.60 -0.92
CA PHE A 189 10.19 -9.79 -1.99
C PHE A 189 10.90 -8.55 -1.43
N ALA A 190 10.21 -7.74 -0.61
CA ALA A 190 10.78 -6.51 -0.08
C ALA A 190 12.01 -6.77 0.81
N GLN A 191 11.98 -7.82 1.63
CA GLN A 191 13.12 -8.20 2.47
C GLN A 191 14.35 -8.63 1.66
N ASN A 192 14.16 -9.17 0.46
CA ASN A 192 15.27 -9.50 -0.44
C ASN A 192 15.70 -8.29 -1.29
N TYR A 193 14.76 -7.39 -1.60
CA TYR A 193 15.01 -6.18 -2.39
C TYR A 193 15.90 -5.15 -1.68
N ILE A 194 15.79 -5.04 -0.36
CA ILE A 194 16.49 -4.04 0.46
C ILE A 194 17.89 -4.53 0.91
N LYS A 195 18.21 -5.81 0.70
CA LYS A 195 19.54 -6.37 0.99
C LYS A 195 20.57 -5.90 -0.04
#